data_AF-A0A7C2F8Y7-F1
#
_entry.id   AF-A0A7C2F8Y7-F1
#
_cell.length_a   1.000
_cell.length_b   1.000
_cell.length_c   1.000
_cell.angle_alpha   90.00
_cell.angle_beta   90.00
_cell.angle_gamma   90.00
#
_symmetry.space_group_name_H-M   'P 1'
#
loop_
_entity.id
_entity.type
_entity.pdbx_description
1 polymer ?
#
loop_
_entity_poly.entity_id
_entity_poly.type
_entity_poly.pdbx_seq_one_letter_code
_entity_poly.pdbx_strand_id
1 'polypeptide(L)'
;MSTTALHEKAIDWSSCASATPDLSVEEMIRLIEHAPPGPWPSGWASWANVNEAHRVMARRFADRLTPGRHAYPEERGIVIAGGGLKYFPSVWVCINLVRHFGCKLPIQLWYLGDGECDPYMRRLLKPLGVECVDARKLEKDLPCRILCGWELKPYSTLHSPFAQVLFLDADNGPVRDMSYLFDTPQYREHGAIFWPDYACWTLKPEVWTIFGMDWMVPRAQQEVAFESGQYLIDKTRCWRELRMALWYAEHSDFVFRVVYGDKECFHLAWRFLGTEYAMPPKAPGWNQHTIVQYDFRDQIVFQHRCQDKWRLAGNRRNSSLANEELCFNLVADLRKRWDGVLWHNLDPTAEEQGVIEALTGRRFLYRRVGYDERPMRLEPQGKVGEGAAECERRWDVNIDGGRAILTLSRLDRPTCHLQRNGDGIWEGRWLEHERMSIEFIPLEG
;
A
#
# COMPACT_ATOMS: atom_id res chain seq x y z
N MET A 1 8.91 49.96 36.32
CA MET A 1 8.84 48.50 36.59
C MET A 1 7.45 48.03 36.21
N SER A 2 7.33 46.82 35.65
CA SER A 2 6.16 46.28 34.93
C SER A 2 6.07 46.80 33.49
N THR A 3 6.04 45.99 32.43
CA THR A 3 5.39 44.68 32.25
C THR A 3 6.19 43.84 31.23
N THR A 4 6.95 42.85 31.70
CA THR A 4 7.43 41.73 30.88
C THR A 4 6.47 40.56 31.09
N ALA A 5 5.30 40.65 30.46
CA ALA A 5 4.38 39.52 30.32
C ALA A 5 4.41 39.11 28.84
N LEU A 6 5.53 38.53 28.42
CA LEU A 6 5.55 37.72 27.21
C LEU A 6 4.79 36.44 27.56
N HIS A 7 3.59 36.28 26.99
CA HIS A 7 2.85 35.03 27.05
C HIS A 7 3.73 33.91 26.47
N GLU A 8 4.35 33.10 27.33
CA GLU A 8 4.71 31.72 26.98
C GLU A 8 3.39 31.03 26.61
N LYS A 9 3.08 30.95 25.32
CA LYS A 9 2.02 30.06 24.85
C LYS A 9 2.44 28.65 25.24
N ALA A 10 1.69 28.03 26.15
CA ALA A 10 1.86 26.62 26.46
C ALA A 10 1.85 25.82 25.15
N ILE A 11 2.86 24.97 24.95
CA ILE A 11 2.98 24.13 23.77
C ILE A 11 1.83 23.12 23.79
N ASP A 12 1.01 23.10 22.74
CA ASP A 12 0.03 22.05 22.54
C ASP A 12 0.72 20.82 21.93
N TRP A 13 1.00 19.83 22.79
CA TRP A 13 1.65 18.57 22.44
C TRP A 13 0.79 17.64 21.56
N SER A 14 -0.49 17.96 21.36
CA SER A 14 -1.40 17.20 20.51
C SER A 14 -1.47 17.71 19.08
N SER A 15 -0.66 18.71 18.72
CA SER A 15 -0.68 19.33 17.40
C SER A 15 0.72 19.70 16.90
N CYS A 16 1.13 19.09 15.79
CA CYS A 16 2.38 19.41 15.10
C CYS A 16 2.50 20.90 14.70
N ALA A 17 1.38 21.63 14.62
CA ALA A 17 1.36 23.06 14.36
C ALA A 17 2.05 23.90 15.47
N SER A 18 2.23 23.33 16.67
CA SER A 18 2.96 23.94 17.78
C SER A 18 4.48 23.92 17.62
N ALA A 19 5.03 23.24 16.61
CA ALA A 19 6.46 23.15 16.39
C ALA A 19 7.08 24.54 16.13
N THR A 20 8.23 24.84 16.75
CA THR A 20 9.03 26.04 16.48
C THR A 20 10.51 25.67 16.36
N PRO A 21 11.34 26.48 15.68
CA PRO A 21 12.78 26.25 15.62
C PRO A 21 13.48 26.43 16.99
N ASP A 22 12.81 27.04 17.97
CA ASP A 22 13.34 27.33 19.31
C ASP A 22 13.09 26.20 20.32
N LEU A 23 12.22 25.22 20.00
CA LEU A 23 12.03 24.04 20.85
C LEU A 23 13.35 23.30 21.02
N SER A 24 13.63 22.85 22.25
CA SER A 24 14.73 21.92 22.48
C SER A 24 14.50 20.61 21.72
N VAL A 25 15.59 19.85 21.52
CA VAL A 25 15.51 18.56 20.82
C VAL A 25 14.56 17.59 21.53
N GLU A 26 14.56 17.52 22.86
CA GLU A 26 13.64 16.64 23.61
C GLU A 26 12.18 17.09 23.53
N GLU A 27 11.92 18.41 23.50
CA GLU A 27 10.57 18.93 23.28
C GLU A 27 10.08 18.60 21.87
N MET A 28 10.94 18.71 20.86
CA MET A 28 10.60 18.33 19.49
C MET A 28 10.32 16.81 19.39
N ILE A 29 11.12 15.96 20.03
CA ILE A 29 10.87 14.52 20.11
C ILE A 29 9.51 14.25 20.76
N ARG A 30 9.24 14.86 21.91
CA ARG A 30 7.96 14.72 22.62
C ARG A 30 6.79 15.10 21.72
N LEU A 31 6.92 16.19 20.96
CA LEU A 31 5.89 16.63 20.02
C LEU A 31 5.66 15.60 18.90
N ILE A 32 6.73 15.08 18.28
CA ILE A 32 6.64 14.08 17.20
C ILE A 32 6.00 12.76 17.67
N GLU A 33 6.28 12.34 18.91
CA GLU A 33 5.77 11.10 19.49
C GLU A 33 4.29 11.18 19.93
N HIS A 34 3.79 12.36 20.29
CA HIS A 34 2.45 12.53 20.87
C HIS A 34 1.43 13.18 19.93
N ALA A 35 1.88 14.03 19.01
CA ALA A 35 0.99 14.66 18.04
C ALA A 35 0.72 13.72 16.85
N PRO A 36 -0.52 13.70 16.32
CA PRO A 36 -0.78 13.06 15.05
C PRO A 36 0.07 13.72 13.94
N PRO A 37 0.53 12.97 12.92
CA PRO A 37 1.41 13.51 11.89
C PRO A 37 0.79 14.68 11.12
N GLY A 38 1.33 15.88 11.35
CA GLY A 38 0.91 17.11 10.68
C GLY A 38 -0.50 17.63 11.08
N PRO A 39 -0.91 18.79 10.54
CA PRO A 39 -0.12 19.67 9.68
C PRO A 39 1.06 20.29 10.43
N TRP A 40 2.17 20.50 9.72
CA TRP A 40 3.39 21.09 10.26
C TRP A 40 3.58 22.54 9.79
N PRO A 41 4.29 23.40 10.54
CA PRO A 41 4.63 24.76 10.10
C PRO A 41 5.45 24.78 8.80
N SER A 42 5.39 25.87 8.05
CA SER A 42 6.19 26.00 6.82
C SER A 42 7.69 25.92 7.10
N GLY A 43 8.42 25.16 6.28
CA GLY A 43 9.87 25.00 6.40
C GLY A 43 10.35 24.14 7.58
N TRP A 44 9.47 23.56 8.38
CA TRP A 44 9.83 22.80 9.59
C TRP A 44 10.89 21.70 9.36
N ALA A 45 10.81 21.00 8.23
CA ALA A 45 11.69 19.87 7.91
C ALA A 45 13.16 20.29 7.68
N SER A 46 13.47 21.59 7.55
CA SER A 46 14.84 22.08 7.45
C SER A 46 15.40 22.64 8.77
N TRP A 47 14.61 22.66 9.85
CA TRP A 47 15.06 23.18 11.13
C TRP A 47 16.07 22.24 11.81
N ALA A 48 17.09 22.82 12.44
CA ALA A 48 18.17 22.07 13.06
C ALA A 48 17.68 21.17 14.22
N ASN A 49 16.75 21.66 15.04
CA ASN A 49 16.16 20.89 16.14
C ASN A 49 15.32 19.71 15.65
N VAL A 50 14.61 19.84 14.52
CA VAL A 50 13.86 18.75 13.87
C VAL A 50 14.81 17.68 13.33
N ASN A 51 15.88 18.09 12.63
CA ASN A 51 16.87 17.16 12.11
C ASN A 51 17.55 16.39 13.25
N GLU A 52 17.97 17.08 14.31
CA GLU A 52 18.60 16.41 15.46
C GLU A 52 17.62 15.52 16.22
N ALA A 53 16.35 15.93 16.38
CA ALA A 53 15.31 15.09 16.98
C ALA A 53 15.16 13.77 16.22
N HIS A 54 15.08 13.79 14.89
CA HIS A 54 15.00 12.57 14.09
C HIS A 54 16.23 11.69 14.22
N ARG A 55 17.44 12.27 14.30
CA ARG A 55 18.67 11.49 14.55
C ARG A 55 18.66 10.83 15.93
N VAL A 56 18.26 11.56 16.97
CA VAL A 56 18.16 11.03 18.34
C VAL A 56 17.12 9.91 18.39
N MET A 57 15.94 10.10 17.81
CA MET A 57 14.90 9.06 17.76
C MET A 57 15.36 7.83 16.97
N ALA A 58 16.02 8.02 15.82
CA ALA A 58 16.56 6.92 15.02
C ALA A 58 17.57 6.07 15.83
N ARG A 59 18.50 6.71 16.56
CA ARG A 59 19.45 6.04 17.46
C ARG A 59 18.72 5.30 18.58
N ARG A 60 17.83 5.99 19.31
CA ARG A 60 17.02 5.40 20.39
C ARG A 60 16.22 4.19 19.92
N PHE A 61 15.67 4.27 18.71
CA PHE A 61 14.93 3.18 18.10
C PHE A 61 15.83 2.00 17.77
N ALA A 62 16.96 2.24 17.10
CA ALA A 62 17.92 1.21 16.73
C ALA A 62 18.54 0.49 17.93
N ASP A 63 18.82 1.20 19.02
CA ASP A 63 19.33 0.63 20.28
C ASP A 63 18.33 -0.33 20.94
N ARG A 64 17.03 -0.18 20.65
CA ARG A 64 15.94 -1.02 21.17
C ARG A 64 15.56 -2.16 20.22
N LEU A 65 16.12 -2.20 19.01
CA LEU A 65 15.81 -3.24 18.03
C LEU A 65 16.34 -4.60 18.51
N THR A 66 15.41 -5.43 18.97
CA THR A 66 15.64 -6.84 19.27
C THR A 66 14.86 -7.67 18.25
N PRO A 67 15.46 -8.72 17.63
CA PRO A 67 14.75 -9.56 16.68
C PRO A 67 13.43 -10.10 17.27
N GLY A 68 12.30 -9.64 16.73
CA GLY A 68 10.99 -9.93 17.32
C GLY A 68 10.40 -11.30 16.95
N ARG A 69 10.81 -11.90 15.81
CA ARG A 69 10.21 -13.14 15.29
C ARG A 69 11.26 -14.03 14.63
N HIS A 70 11.48 -15.21 15.22
CA HIS A 70 12.38 -16.24 14.67
C HIS A 70 11.66 -17.34 13.90
N ALA A 71 10.34 -17.42 14.01
CA ALA A 71 9.53 -18.45 13.35
C ALA A 71 8.41 -17.82 12.52
N TYR A 72 8.34 -18.23 11.25
CA TYR A 72 7.37 -17.77 10.27
C TYR A 72 6.53 -18.96 9.79
N PRO A 73 5.22 -18.78 9.57
CA PRO A 73 4.34 -19.85 9.07
C PRO A 73 4.80 -20.44 7.73
N GLU A 74 5.38 -19.61 6.86
CA GLU A 74 5.78 -19.98 5.51
C GLU A 74 7.25 -19.60 5.28
N GLU A 75 8.00 -20.42 4.55
CA GLU A 75 9.43 -20.16 4.33
C GLU A 75 9.67 -19.03 3.33
N ARG A 76 9.00 -19.07 2.18
CA ARG A 76 9.23 -18.15 1.05
C ARG A 76 7.90 -17.69 0.49
N GLY A 77 7.80 -16.42 0.13
CA GLY A 77 6.60 -15.90 -0.53
C GLY A 77 6.83 -14.58 -1.24
N ILE A 78 5.81 -14.17 -1.97
CA ILE A 78 5.80 -12.92 -2.73
C ILE A 78 4.81 -11.96 -2.08
N VAL A 79 5.20 -10.71 -1.92
CA VAL A 79 4.34 -9.63 -1.44
C VAL A 79 4.19 -8.60 -2.54
N ILE A 80 2.95 -8.21 -2.83
CA ILE A 80 2.62 -7.14 -3.77
C ILE A 80 1.79 -6.11 -3.03
N ALA A 81 2.12 -4.84 -3.14
CA ALA A 81 1.27 -3.75 -2.67
C ALA A 81 0.48 -3.15 -3.85
N GLY A 82 -0.84 -3.09 -3.74
CA GLY A 82 -1.66 -2.45 -4.76
C GLY A 82 -3.14 -2.79 -4.69
N GLY A 83 -3.93 -2.02 -5.43
CA GLY A 83 -5.36 -2.16 -5.53
C GLY A 83 -6.00 -0.98 -6.25
N GLY A 84 -7.32 -0.94 -6.19
CA GLY A 84 -8.18 0.07 -6.77
C GLY A 84 -8.09 0.08 -8.30
N LEU A 85 -8.81 1.03 -8.90
CA LEU A 85 -8.78 1.22 -10.35
C LEU A 85 -7.38 1.53 -10.89
N LYS A 86 -6.53 2.15 -10.08
CA LYS A 86 -5.21 2.61 -10.48
C LYS A 86 -4.19 1.46 -10.64
N TYR A 87 -4.16 0.50 -9.72
CA TYR A 87 -3.10 -0.52 -9.69
C TYR A 87 -3.59 -1.95 -9.94
N PHE A 88 -4.88 -2.24 -9.78
CA PHE A 88 -5.37 -3.62 -9.95
C PHE A 88 -5.10 -4.23 -11.34
N PRO A 89 -5.18 -3.49 -12.46
CA PRO A 89 -4.78 -4.05 -13.75
C PRO A 89 -3.29 -4.45 -13.80
N SER A 90 -2.42 -3.69 -13.13
CA SER A 90 -1.01 -4.05 -13.00
C SER A 90 -0.83 -5.28 -12.10
N VAL A 91 -1.51 -5.34 -10.95
CA VAL A 91 -1.54 -6.51 -10.06
C VAL A 91 -1.93 -7.77 -10.84
N TRP A 92 -3.00 -7.69 -11.63
CA TRP A 92 -3.47 -8.79 -12.47
C TRP A 92 -2.40 -9.26 -13.45
N VAL A 93 -1.75 -8.34 -14.17
CA VAL A 93 -0.67 -8.68 -15.11
C VAL A 93 0.52 -9.29 -14.38
N CYS A 94 1.00 -8.67 -13.30
CA CYS A 94 2.16 -9.13 -12.53
C CYS A 94 1.95 -10.55 -12.00
N ILE A 95 0.83 -10.82 -11.33
CA ILE A 95 0.53 -12.15 -10.78
C ILE A 95 0.43 -13.20 -11.90
N ASN A 96 -0.23 -12.87 -13.01
CA ASN A 96 -0.34 -13.81 -14.13
C ASN A 96 1.02 -14.06 -14.80
N LEU A 97 1.93 -13.08 -14.88
CA LEU A 97 3.30 -13.30 -15.35
C LEU A 97 4.08 -14.23 -14.40
N VAL A 98 3.98 -14.01 -13.08
CA VAL A 98 4.56 -14.89 -12.06
C VAL A 98 4.10 -16.34 -12.28
N ARG A 99 2.80 -16.55 -12.49
CA ARG A 99 2.23 -17.88 -12.74
C ARG A 99 2.60 -18.44 -14.12
N HIS A 100 2.65 -17.59 -15.15
CA HIS A 100 3.05 -17.97 -16.51
C HIS A 100 4.45 -18.57 -16.54
N PHE A 101 5.38 -18.00 -15.78
CA PHE A 101 6.74 -18.51 -15.67
C PHE A 101 6.92 -19.68 -14.70
N GLY A 102 5.81 -20.24 -14.18
CA GLY A 102 5.82 -21.47 -13.40
C GLY A 102 6.08 -21.30 -11.91
N CYS A 103 6.27 -20.06 -11.40
CA CYS A 103 6.47 -19.81 -9.98
C CYS A 103 5.23 -20.22 -9.16
N LYS A 104 5.46 -21.07 -8.15
CA LYS A 104 4.42 -21.64 -7.27
C LYS A 104 4.39 -21.02 -5.87
N LEU A 105 5.25 -20.03 -5.60
CA LEU A 105 5.27 -19.40 -4.28
C LEU A 105 3.90 -18.78 -3.93
N PRO A 106 3.49 -18.84 -2.66
CA PRO A 106 2.32 -18.11 -2.19
C PRO A 106 2.50 -16.60 -2.42
N ILE A 107 1.42 -15.93 -2.79
CA ILE A 107 1.39 -14.49 -3.03
C ILE A 107 0.43 -13.85 -2.04
N GLN A 108 0.87 -12.80 -1.37
CA GLN A 108 -0.04 -11.87 -0.68
C GLN A 108 -0.15 -10.56 -1.44
N LEU A 109 -1.39 -10.15 -1.75
CA LEU A 109 -1.71 -8.79 -2.20
C LEU A 109 -2.12 -7.96 -1.00
N TRP A 110 -1.36 -6.91 -0.69
CA TRP A 110 -1.64 -5.97 0.38
C TRP A 110 -2.24 -4.68 -0.18
N TYR A 111 -3.30 -4.20 0.48
CA TYR A 111 -4.06 -3.00 0.07
C TYR A 111 -4.55 -2.20 1.28
N LEU A 112 -4.98 -0.95 1.06
CA LEU A 112 -5.42 -0.03 2.11
C LEU A 112 -6.95 0.14 2.11
N GLY A 113 -7.65 -0.81 2.71
CA GLY A 113 -9.09 -0.75 2.94
C GLY A 113 -9.96 -0.99 1.70
N ASP A 114 -11.27 -0.91 1.91
CA ASP A 114 -12.31 -1.32 0.94
C ASP A 114 -12.35 -0.49 -0.35
N GLY A 115 -11.68 0.67 -0.38
CA GLY A 115 -11.50 1.50 -1.57
C GLY A 115 -10.41 0.99 -2.53
N GLU A 116 -9.64 -0.02 -2.13
CA GLU A 116 -8.56 -0.60 -2.95
C GLU A 116 -8.78 -2.09 -3.29
N CYS A 117 -9.56 -2.84 -2.53
CA CYS A 117 -9.87 -4.22 -2.90
C CYS A 117 -11.21 -4.69 -2.33
N ASP A 118 -12.11 -5.08 -3.21
CA ASP A 118 -13.45 -5.58 -2.87
C ASP A 118 -13.52 -7.13 -2.93
N PRO A 119 -14.62 -7.74 -2.45
CA PRO A 119 -14.78 -9.20 -2.49
C PRO A 119 -14.72 -9.81 -3.90
N TYR A 120 -15.16 -9.06 -4.92
CA TYR A 120 -15.15 -9.50 -6.32
C TYR A 120 -13.71 -9.62 -6.84
N MET A 121 -12.91 -8.58 -6.64
CA MET A 121 -11.48 -8.55 -6.97
C MET A 121 -10.71 -9.67 -6.26
N ARG A 122 -10.99 -9.92 -4.97
CA ARG A 122 -10.40 -11.06 -4.23
C ARG A 122 -10.76 -12.40 -4.87
N ARG A 123 -12.02 -12.57 -5.31
CA ARG A 123 -12.48 -13.78 -5.98
C ARG A 123 -11.80 -14.00 -7.34
N LEU A 124 -11.53 -12.93 -8.10
CA LEU A 124 -10.76 -13.03 -9.35
C LEU A 124 -9.33 -13.53 -9.13
N LEU A 125 -8.69 -13.14 -8.01
CA LEU A 125 -7.32 -13.52 -7.70
C LEU A 125 -7.19 -14.88 -7.00
N LYS A 126 -8.25 -15.36 -6.33
CA LYS A 126 -8.24 -16.63 -5.59
C LYS A 126 -7.76 -17.84 -6.42
N PRO A 127 -8.21 -18.07 -7.68
CA PRO A 127 -7.71 -19.16 -8.52
C PRO A 127 -6.21 -19.09 -8.84
N LEU A 128 -5.59 -17.91 -8.69
CA LEU A 128 -4.16 -17.69 -8.90
C LEU A 128 -3.33 -17.96 -7.63
N GLY A 129 -3.96 -18.44 -6.55
CA GLY A 129 -3.30 -18.73 -5.28
C GLY A 129 -2.82 -17.48 -4.55
N VAL A 130 -3.66 -16.44 -4.56
CA VAL A 130 -3.37 -15.14 -3.95
C VAL A 130 -4.24 -14.96 -2.72
N GLU A 131 -3.63 -14.60 -1.61
CA GLU A 131 -4.32 -14.13 -0.41
C GLU A 131 -4.31 -12.59 -0.43
N CYS A 132 -5.46 -11.95 -0.22
CA CYS A 132 -5.56 -10.50 -0.18
C CYS A 132 -5.65 -10.03 1.29
N VAL A 133 -4.79 -9.09 1.68
CA VAL A 133 -4.63 -8.61 3.05
C VAL A 133 -4.94 -7.12 3.13
N ASP A 134 -5.94 -6.77 3.94
CA ASP A 134 -6.26 -5.37 4.24
C ASP A 134 -5.35 -4.84 5.34
N ALA A 135 -4.38 -4.01 4.96
CA ALA A 135 -3.40 -3.45 5.87
C ALA A 135 -4.05 -2.53 6.93
N ARG A 136 -5.20 -1.89 6.63
CA ARG A 136 -5.94 -1.05 7.59
C ARG A 136 -6.61 -1.85 8.69
N LYS A 137 -6.95 -3.12 8.42
CA LYS A 137 -7.44 -4.02 9.47
C LYS A 137 -6.29 -4.44 10.39
N LEU A 138 -5.14 -4.81 9.81
CA LEU A 138 -3.96 -5.19 10.59
C LEU A 138 -3.35 -4.04 11.40
N GLU A 139 -3.39 -2.81 10.88
CA GLU A 139 -2.88 -1.59 11.55
C GLU A 139 -3.49 -1.36 12.94
N LYS A 140 -4.67 -1.92 13.22
CA LYS A 140 -5.31 -1.87 14.54
C LYS A 140 -4.56 -2.67 15.60
N ASP A 141 -3.99 -3.81 15.22
CA ASP A 141 -3.26 -4.72 16.10
C ASP A 141 -1.74 -4.52 16.00
N LEU A 142 -1.28 -4.01 14.86
CA LEU A 142 0.12 -3.73 14.53
C LEU A 142 0.26 -2.26 14.09
N PRO A 143 0.24 -1.30 15.04
CA PRO A 143 0.21 0.12 14.70
C PRO A 143 1.40 0.57 13.86
N CYS A 144 1.11 1.48 12.94
CA CYS A 144 2.08 2.17 12.08
C CYS A 144 1.81 3.67 12.19
N ARG A 145 2.82 4.50 12.49
CA ARG A 145 2.61 5.94 12.71
C ARG A 145 2.00 6.63 11.49
N ILE A 146 2.49 6.30 10.29
CA ILE A 146 1.91 6.70 9.00
C ILE A 146 1.89 5.46 8.12
N LEU A 147 0.70 5.02 7.72
CA LEU A 147 0.53 3.98 6.73
C LEU A 147 -0.19 4.55 5.51
N CYS A 148 0.57 4.84 4.46
CA CYS A 148 0.08 5.23 3.14
C CYS A 148 0.70 4.31 2.07
N GLY A 149 0.63 4.68 0.79
CA GLY A 149 0.99 3.79 -0.32
C GLY A 149 2.46 3.35 -0.33
N TRP A 150 3.40 4.22 0.05
CA TRP A 150 4.84 3.90 0.03
C TRP A 150 5.27 3.17 1.30
N GLU A 151 4.74 3.57 2.45
CA GLU A 151 4.95 2.95 3.75
C GLU A 151 4.42 1.52 3.81
N LEU A 152 3.41 1.21 2.98
CA LEU A 152 2.86 -0.12 2.85
C LEU A 152 3.90 -1.16 2.41
N LYS A 153 4.95 -0.78 1.66
CA LYS A 153 5.95 -1.75 1.18
C LYS A 153 6.75 -2.38 2.33
N PRO A 154 7.50 -1.63 3.16
CA PRO A 154 8.18 -2.23 4.31
C PRO A 154 7.19 -2.82 5.33
N TYR A 155 6.01 -2.23 5.50
CA TYR A 155 4.98 -2.73 6.44
C TYR A 155 4.49 -4.13 6.03
N SER A 156 4.06 -4.30 4.78
CA SER A 156 3.58 -5.59 4.24
C SER A 156 4.69 -6.64 4.22
N THR A 157 5.92 -6.26 3.85
CA THR A 157 7.07 -7.16 3.92
C THR A 157 7.28 -7.64 5.35
N LEU A 158 7.33 -6.74 6.35
CA LEU A 158 7.57 -7.09 7.74
C LEU A 158 6.49 -8.02 8.29
N HIS A 159 5.22 -7.70 8.05
CA HIS A 159 4.08 -8.37 8.68
C HIS A 159 3.50 -9.56 7.89
N SER A 160 3.94 -9.79 6.66
CA SER A 160 3.64 -11.03 5.91
C SER A 160 4.09 -12.31 6.65
N PRO A 161 3.44 -13.47 6.39
CA PRO A 161 3.74 -14.72 7.07
C PRO A 161 5.01 -15.43 6.58
N PHE A 162 5.71 -14.87 5.59
CA PHE A 162 6.89 -15.48 4.98
C PHE A 162 8.16 -15.15 5.77
N ALA A 163 9.09 -16.10 5.92
CA ALA A 163 10.44 -15.82 6.43
C ALA A 163 11.24 -15.00 5.41
N GLN A 164 11.19 -15.42 4.14
CA GLN A 164 11.90 -14.79 3.03
C GLN A 164 10.87 -14.20 2.05
N VAL A 165 10.96 -12.90 1.80
CA VAL A 165 9.97 -12.15 1.01
C VAL A 165 10.63 -11.60 -0.24
N LEU A 166 10.11 -12.00 -1.42
CA LEU A 166 10.30 -11.21 -2.63
C LEU A 166 9.16 -10.21 -2.75
N PHE A 167 9.47 -8.93 -2.62
CA PHE A 167 8.49 -7.88 -2.87
C PHE A 167 8.50 -7.50 -4.35
N LEU A 168 7.32 -7.23 -4.91
CA LEU A 168 7.14 -6.67 -6.25
C LEU A 168 6.13 -5.52 -6.22
N ASP A 169 6.49 -4.39 -6.84
CA ASP A 169 5.51 -3.36 -7.19
C ASP A 169 4.47 -3.95 -8.16
N ALA A 170 3.23 -3.45 -8.08
CA ALA A 170 2.14 -3.94 -8.91
C ALA A 170 2.46 -3.89 -10.41
N ASP A 171 3.20 -2.86 -10.86
CA ASP A 171 3.63 -2.64 -12.24
C ASP A 171 5.01 -3.21 -12.57
N ASN A 172 5.55 -4.08 -11.73
CA ASN A 172 6.82 -4.73 -11.95
C ASN A 172 6.66 -6.18 -12.44
N GLY A 173 6.71 -6.36 -13.76
CA GLY A 173 6.50 -7.67 -14.39
C GLY A 173 7.79 -8.49 -14.49
N PRO A 174 7.84 -9.72 -13.96
CA PRO A 174 8.93 -10.64 -14.23
C PRO A 174 8.91 -11.11 -15.69
N VAL A 175 10.08 -11.43 -16.25
CA VAL A 175 10.20 -11.97 -17.62
C VAL A 175 10.66 -13.43 -17.66
N ARG A 176 10.82 -14.06 -16.50
CA ARG A 176 11.19 -15.47 -16.30
C ARG A 176 10.83 -15.92 -14.87
N ASP A 177 11.07 -17.20 -14.55
CA ASP A 177 10.95 -17.68 -13.18
C ASP A 177 11.98 -16.96 -12.29
N MET A 178 11.53 -16.51 -11.14
CA MET A 178 12.29 -15.73 -10.16
C MET A 178 12.64 -16.55 -8.92
N SER A 179 12.15 -17.79 -8.82
CA SER A 179 12.30 -18.63 -7.62
C SER A 179 13.76 -18.94 -7.31
N TYR A 180 14.62 -18.98 -8.34
CA TYR A 180 16.05 -19.18 -8.18
C TYR A 180 16.77 -18.06 -7.39
N LEU A 181 16.18 -16.86 -7.29
CA LEU A 181 16.80 -15.73 -6.58
C LEU A 181 17.05 -16.05 -5.10
N PHE A 182 16.14 -16.81 -4.49
CA PHE A 182 16.23 -17.30 -3.10
C PHE A 182 17.41 -18.27 -2.87
N ASP A 183 18.01 -18.80 -3.94
CA ASP A 183 19.08 -19.78 -3.86
C ASP A 183 20.40 -19.26 -4.43
N THR A 184 20.45 -17.97 -4.82
CA THR A 184 21.69 -17.34 -5.27
C THR A 184 22.72 -17.27 -4.15
N PRO A 185 24.02 -17.48 -4.43
CA PRO A 185 25.07 -17.33 -3.44
C PRO A 185 25.05 -15.97 -2.74
N GLN A 186 24.79 -14.91 -3.50
CA GLN A 186 24.74 -13.54 -2.99
C GLN A 186 23.61 -13.35 -1.99
N TYR A 187 22.41 -13.87 -2.27
CA TYR A 187 21.32 -13.82 -1.29
C TYR A 187 21.62 -14.65 -0.04
N ARG A 188 22.17 -15.86 -0.21
CA ARG A 188 22.56 -16.71 0.93
C ARG A 188 23.64 -16.06 1.78
N GLU A 189 24.56 -15.31 1.19
CA GLU A 189 25.59 -14.57 1.91
C GLU A 189 25.02 -13.38 2.69
N HIS A 190 24.18 -12.56 2.06
CA HIS A 190 23.77 -11.28 2.64
C HIS A 190 22.40 -11.27 3.33
N GLY A 191 21.48 -12.16 2.95
CA GLY A 191 20.09 -12.17 3.43
C GLY A 191 19.21 -11.09 2.80
N ALA A 192 19.76 -10.21 1.97
CA ALA A 192 19.00 -9.21 1.23
C ALA A 192 19.57 -8.99 -0.18
N ILE A 193 18.70 -8.87 -1.18
CA ILE A 193 19.03 -8.35 -2.52
C ILE A 193 18.22 -7.09 -2.78
N PHE A 194 18.89 -6.03 -3.20
CA PHE A 194 18.29 -4.84 -3.78
C PHE A 194 18.77 -4.67 -5.23
N TRP A 195 18.04 -3.89 -6.02
CA TRP A 195 18.41 -3.61 -7.40
C TRP A 195 18.90 -2.18 -7.59
N PRO A 196 19.84 -1.95 -8.53
CA PRO A 196 20.33 -0.62 -8.81
C PRO A 196 19.25 0.22 -9.52
N ASP A 197 19.13 1.47 -9.08
CA ASP A 197 18.43 2.55 -9.79
C ASP A 197 19.45 3.39 -10.59
N TYR A 198 18.97 4.36 -11.37
CA TYR A 198 19.82 5.26 -12.13
C TYR A 198 20.72 6.12 -11.23
N ALA A 199 21.95 6.36 -11.68
CA ALA A 199 22.94 7.13 -10.93
C ALA A 199 22.49 8.57 -10.59
N CYS A 200 21.56 9.16 -11.36
CA CYS A 200 20.98 10.48 -11.05
C CYS A 200 20.13 10.49 -9.77
N TRP A 201 19.75 9.32 -9.25
CA TRP A 201 19.02 9.16 -8.00
C TRP A 201 19.93 8.88 -6.80
N THR A 202 21.25 8.94 -6.97
CA THR A 202 22.20 8.76 -5.87
C THR A 202 22.01 9.86 -4.82
N LEU A 203 22.00 9.48 -3.55
CA LEU A 203 21.85 10.42 -2.44
C LEU A 203 23.04 11.39 -2.38
N LYS A 204 22.72 12.68 -2.29
CA LYS A 204 23.74 13.73 -2.15
C LYS A 204 24.43 13.63 -0.78
N PRO A 205 25.69 14.08 -0.65
CA PRO A 205 26.42 14.10 0.61
C PRO A 205 25.63 14.69 1.78
N GLU A 206 24.91 15.79 1.57
CA GLU A 206 24.19 16.52 2.63
C GLU A 206 23.02 15.70 3.20
N VAL A 207 22.43 14.80 2.42
CA VAL A 207 21.37 13.90 2.88
C VAL A 207 21.89 12.98 3.97
N TRP A 208 23.09 12.42 3.80
CA TRP A 208 23.72 11.56 4.79
C TRP A 208 23.94 12.29 6.13
N THR A 209 24.39 13.55 6.07
CA THR A 209 24.52 14.40 7.27
C THR A 209 23.16 14.66 7.93
N ILE A 210 22.08 14.89 7.19
CA ILE A 210 20.73 15.06 7.77
C ILE A 210 20.34 13.83 8.60
N PHE A 211 20.64 12.62 8.11
CA PHE A 211 20.37 11.37 8.84
C PHE A 211 21.46 10.97 9.86
N GLY A 212 22.46 11.82 10.11
CA GLY A 212 23.50 11.57 11.11
C GLY A 212 24.50 10.48 10.70
N MET A 213 24.67 10.25 9.41
CA MET A 213 25.60 9.27 8.82
C MET A 213 26.77 9.97 8.12
N ASP A 214 27.46 10.88 8.81
CA ASP A 214 28.57 11.66 8.22
C ASP A 214 29.71 10.79 7.66
N TRP A 215 29.88 9.57 8.17
CA TRP A 215 30.84 8.60 7.65
C TRP A 215 30.54 8.14 6.21
N MET A 216 29.31 8.32 5.72
CA MET A 216 28.91 8.06 4.34
C MET A 216 29.25 9.22 3.39
N VAL A 217 29.45 10.44 3.90
CA VAL A 217 29.74 11.63 3.06
C VAL A 217 30.91 11.40 2.10
N PRO A 218 32.07 10.86 2.52
CA PRO A 218 33.19 10.58 1.61
C PRO A 218 32.90 9.48 0.58
N ARG A 219 31.88 8.65 0.82
CA ARG A 219 31.49 7.50 -0.02
C ARG A 219 30.26 7.78 -0.89
N ALA A 220 29.57 8.89 -0.68
CA ALA A 220 28.28 9.17 -1.30
C ALA A 220 28.27 9.05 -2.83
N GLN A 221 29.38 9.40 -3.50
CA GLN A 221 29.50 9.30 -4.96
C GLN A 221 29.70 7.86 -5.47
N GLN A 222 30.10 6.93 -4.60
CA GLN A 222 30.32 5.52 -4.92
C GLN A 222 29.08 4.67 -4.61
N GLU A 223 28.14 5.21 -3.84
CA GLU A 223 26.90 4.51 -3.54
C GLU A 223 26.00 4.39 -4.77
N VAL A 224 25.35 3.24 -4.86
CA VAL A 224 24.38 2.95 -5.92
C VAL A 224 22.98 3.16 -5.35
N ALA A 225 22.19 3.96 -6.05
CA ALA A 225 20.80 4.21 -5.67
C ALA A 225 19.98 2.90 -5.68
N PHE A 226 19.05 2.78 -4.74
CA PHE A 226 18.15 1.62 -4.65
C PHE A 226 16.94 1.85 -5.53
N GLU A 227 16.52 0.80 -6.22
CA GLU A 227 15.20 0.71 -6.80
C GLU A 227 14.38 -0.29 -5.97
N SER A 228 13.25 0.16 -5.41
CA SER A 228 12.40 -0.62 -4.47
C SER A 228 11.10 -1.17 -5.09
N GLY A 229 10.98 -1.14 -6.41
CA GLY A 229 9.97 -1.87 -7.17
C GLY A 229 10.16 -3.38 -7.09
N GLN A 230 11.34 -3.84 -6.67
CA GLN A 230 11.56 -5.19 -6.18
C GLN A 230 12.73 -5.26 -5.20
N TYR A 231 12.61 -6.16 -4.25
CA TYR A 231 13.69 -6.53 -3.34
C TYR A 231 13.42 -7.91 -2.78
N LEU A 232 14.48 -8.60 -2.36
CA LEU A 232 14.38 -9.90 -1.70
C LEU A 232 14.99 -9.78 -0.31
N ILE A 233 14.22 -10.08 0.75
CA ILE A 233 14.67 -9.92 2.14
C ILE A 233 14.36 -11.20 2.93
N ASP A 234 15.37 -11.77 3.57
CA ASP A 234 15.25 -12.77 4.62
C ASP A 234 15.01 -12.07 5.96
N LYS A 235 13.78 -12.10 6.44
CA LYS A 235 13.41 -11.49 7.72
C LYS A 235 13.99 -12.21 8.92
N THR A 236 14.44 -13.46 8.81
CA THR A 236 15.10 -14.14 9.93
C THR A 236 16.49 -13.57 10.19
N ARG A 237 17.08 -12.90 9.20
CA ARG A 237 18.43 -12.33 9.24
C ARG A 237 18.44 -10.82 9.26
N CYS A 238 17.56 -10.20 8.46
CA CYS A 238 17.51 -8.77 8.23
C CYS A 238 16.30 -8.10 8.91
N TRP A 239 15.79 -8.68 10.01
CA TRP A 239 14.62 -8.12 10.71
C TRP A 239 14.87 -6.71 11.22
N ARG A 240 16.07 -6.44 11.77
CA ARG A 240 16.41 -5.16 12.39
C ARG A 240 16.43 -4.06 11.33
N GLU A 241 17.03 -4.35 10.20
CA GLU A 241 17.13 -3.47 9.03
C GLU A 241 15.77 -3.21 8.42
N LEU A 242 14.95 -4.24 8.23
CA LEU A 242 13.59 -4.07 7.74
C LEU A 242 12.72 -3.25 8.71
N ARG A 243 12.86 -3.48 10.03
CA ARG A 243 12.12 -2.71 11.04
C ARG A 243 12.60 -1.26 11.08
N MET A 244 13.89 -1.00 10.89
CA MET A 244 14.46 0.34 10.75
C MET A 244 13.97 1.03 9.46
N ALA A 245 13.87 0.31 8.34
CA ALA A 245 13.31 0.82 7.11
C ALA A 245 11.84 1.21 7.29
N LEU A 246 11.04 0.37 7.98
CA LEU A 246 9.67 0.72 8.35
C LEU A 246 9.63 1.95 9.27
N TRP A 247 10.55 2.09 10.22
CA TRP A 247 10.59 3.27 11.10
C TRP A 247 10.83 4.57 10.33
N TYR A 248 11.73 4.56 9.33
CA TYR A 248 11.89 5.72 8.44
C TYR A 248 10.61 5.99 7.64
N ALA A 249 9.93 4.95 7.16
CA ALA A 249 8.66 5.10 6.45
C ALA A 249 7.53 5.64 7.36
N GLU A 250 7.47 5.22 8.62
CA GLU A 250 6.55 5.73 9.66
C GLU A 250 6.74 7.23 9.96
N HIS A 251 7.91 7.77 9.65
CA HIS A 251 8.26 9.19 9.76
C HIS A 251 8.29 9.88 8.39
N SER A 252 7.48 9.40 7.43
CA SER A 252 7.44 9.91 6.06
C SER A 252 7.09 11.39 5.93
N ASP A 253 6.38 11.97 6.90
CA ASP A 253 6.14 13.40 6.97
C ASP A 253 7.44 14.20 7.05
N PHE A 254 8.50 13.67 7.68
CA PHE A 254 9.85 14.21 7.64
C PHE A 254 10.69 13.59 6.51
N VAL A 255 10.80 12.26 6.48
CA VAL A 255 11.75 11.53 5.62
C VAL A 255 11.51 11.84 4.15
N PHE A 256 10.26 11.85 3.67
CA PHE A 256 9.96 12.12 2.26
C PHE A 256 10.02 13.61 1.90
N ARG A 257 10.36 14.49 2.86
CA ARG A 257 10.75 15.89 2.58
C ARG A 257 12.23 15.99 2.24
N VAL A 258 13.03 15.00 2.63
CA VAL A 258 14.48 14.94 2.44
C VAL A 258 14.85 14.00 1.30
N VAL A 259 14.16 12.87 1.17
CA VAL A 259 14.45 11.81 0.19
C VAL A 259 13.23 11.41 -0.64
N TYR A 260 13.42 10.57 -1.67
CA TYR A 260 12.39 10.22 -2.65
C TYR A 260 11.67 8.91 -2.31
N GLY A 261 10.85 8.95 -1.26
CA GLY A 261 9.93 7.87 -0.94
C GLY A 261 10.57 6.66 -0.28
N ASP A 262 9.93 5.49 -0.42
CA ASP A 262 10.26 4.29 0.34
C ASP A 262 11.62 3.67 -0.02
N LYS A 263 12.12 3.89 -1.24
CA LYS A 263 13.39 3.28 -1.68
C LYS A 263 14.56 3.71 -0.81
N GLU A 264 14.59 4.97 -0.39
CA GLU A 264 15.61 5.45 0.54
C GLU A 264 15.38 4.99 1.97
N CYS A 265 14.17 4.62 2.40
CA CYS A 265 13.98 4.04 3.72
C CYS A 265 14.81 2.75 3.89
N PHE A 266 14.85 1.89 2.86
CA PHE A 266 15.70 0.69 2.86
C PHE A 266 17.18 1.06 2.82
N HIS A 267 17.58 1.95 1.91
CA HIS A 267 18.99 2.34 1.76
C HIS A 267 19.54 2.97 3.05
N LEU A 268 18.80 3.92 3.62
CA LEU A 268 19.16 4.56 4.89
C LEU A 268 19.23 3.54 6.02
N ALA A 269 18.27 2.62 6.14
CA ALA A 269 18.25 1.62 7.21
C ALA A 269 19.44 0.66 7.17
N TRP A 270 19.79 0.13 5.98
CA TRP A 270 20.92 -0.78 5.83
C TRP A 270 22.24 -0.08 6.14
N ARG A 271 22.43 1.15 5.65
CA ARG A 271 23.64 1.92 5.96
C ARG A 271 23.68 2.34 7.43
N PHE A 272 22.56 2.78 8.00
CA PHE A 272 22.48 3.19 9.41
C PHE A 272 22.90 2.07 10.37
N LEU A 273 22.53 0.82 10.06
CA LEU A 273 22.89 -0.35 10.87
C LEU A 273 24.21 -1.02 10.46
N GLY A 274 24.88 -0.53 9.41
CA GLY A 274 26.15 -1.08 8.93
C GLY A 274 26.03 -2.47 8.30
N THR A 275 24.85 -2.79 7.74
CA THR A 275 24.55 -4.12 7.19
C THR A 275 24.83 -4.13 5.69
N GLU A 276 25.56 -5.15 5.23
CA GLU A 276 25.81 -5.38 3.81
C GLU A 276 24.61 -6.04 3.12
N TYR A 277 24.48 -5.80 1.83
CA TYR A 277 23.43 -6.35 0.99
C TYR A 277 24.00 -6.77 -0.36
N ALA A 278 23.31 -7.69 -1.04
CA ALA A 278 23.63 -8.06 -2.40
C ALA A 278 22.96 -7.10 -3.40
N MET A 279 23.65 -6.79 -4.50
CA MET A 279 23.10 -6.01 -5.60
C MET A 279 23.69 -6.48 -6.93
N PRO A 280 22.86 -6.74 -7.97
CA PRO A 280 23.38 -7.03 -9.31
C PRO A 280 24.27 -5.90 -9.82
N PRO A 281 25.45 -6.21 -10.41
CA PRO A 281 26.43 -5.18 -10.78
C PRO A 281 25.99 -4.36 -12.00
N LYS A 282 25.10 -4.91 -12.83
CA LYS A 282 24.65 -4.27 -14.06
C LYS A 282 23.60 -3.22 -13.77
N ALA A 283 23.89 -1.99 -14.17
CA ALA A 283 22.97 -0.86 -14.10
C ALA A 283 21.66 -1.13 -14.85
N PRO A 284 20.54 -0.51 -14.42
CA PRO A 284 19.26 -0.67 -15.12
C PRO A 284 19.32 -0.06 -16.54
N GLY A 285 18.62 -0.69 -17.48
CA GLY A 285 18.34 -0.11 -18.79
C GLY A 285 17.02 0.67 -18.78
N TRP A 286 16.88 1.65 -19.68
CA TRP A 286 15.62 2.35 -19.92
C TRP A 286 15.04 1.97 -21.26
N ASN A 287 13.77 1.58 -21.27
CA ASN A 287 13.04 1.31 -22.50
C ASN A 287 11.69 2.01 -22.50
N GLN A 288 11.67 3.21 -23.09
CA GLN A 288 10.53 4.13 -23.20
C GLN A 288 9.91 4.56 -21.88
N HIS A 289 9.21 3.66 -21.21
CA HIS A 289 8.43 3.89 -19.99
C HIS A 289 8.69 2.82 -18.91
N THR A 290 9.71 1.99 -19.13
CA THR A 290 10.00 0.80 -18.36
C THR A 290 11.47 0.77 -17.97
N ILE A 291 11.74 0.50 -16.70
CA ILE A 291 13.07 0.16 -16.19
C ILE A 291 13.29 -1.33 -16.46
N VAL A 292 14.41 -1.66 -17.11
CA VAL A 292 14.81 -3.03 -17.42
C VAL A 292 15.93 -3.42 -16.47
N GLN A 293 15.70 -4.41 -15.62
CA GLN A 293 16.62 -4.79 -14.55
C GLN A 293 17.11 -6.22 -14.71
N TYR A 294 18.35 -6.45 -14.24
CA TYR A 294 19.11 -7.67 -14.49
C TYR A 294 19.40 -8.43 -13.20
N ASP A 295 19.72 -9.72 -13.30
CA ASP A 295 20.30 -10.48 -12.20
C ASP A 295 21.84 -10.41 -12.17
N PHE A 296 22.44 -11.15 -11.24
CA PHE A 296 23.89 -11.32 -11.10
C PHE A 296 24.59 -12.01 -12.29
N ARG A 297 23.84 -12.44 -13.32
CA ARG A 297 24.34 -13.04 -14.57
C ARG A 297 24.03 -12.18 -15.78
N ASP A 298 23.70 -10.90 -15.56
CA ASP A 298 23.36 -9.91 -16.58
C ASP A 298 22.12 -10.25 -17.42
N GLN A 299 21.28 -11.17 -16.94
CA GLN A 299 20.07 -11.59 -17.62
C GLN A 299 18.88 -10.75 -17.14
N ILE A 300 18.04 -10.23 -18.05
CA ILE A 300 16.87 -9.38 -17.67
C ILE A 300 15.88 -10.17 -16.80
N VAL A 301 15.59 -9.78 -15.57
CA VAL A 301 14.60 -10.46 -14.72
C VAL A 301 13.30 -9.68 -14.64
N PHE A 302 13.39 -8.35 -14.59
CA PHE A 302 12.26 -7.48 -14.30
C PHE A 302 12.10 -6.38 -15.36
N GLN A 303 10.85 -6.07 -15.66
CA GLN A 303 10.43 -4.94 -16.47
C GLN A 303 9.45 -4.10 -15.64
N HIS A 304 9.99 -3.09 -14.95
CA HIS A 304 9.23 -2.21 -14.08
C HIS A 304 8.60 -1.08 -14.90
N ARG A 305 7.31 -1.18 -15.20
CA ARG A 305 6.55 -0.30 -16.11
C ARG A 305 6.12 1.02 -15.43
N CYS A 306 7.06 1.68 -14.75
CA CYS A 306 6.80 2.77 -13.81
C CYS A 306 6.11 4.00 -14.41
N GLN A 307 6.32 4.30 -15.70
CA GLN A 307 5.73 5.46 -16.39
C GLN A 307 4.53 5.14 -17.31
N ASP A 308 4.13 3.87 -17.43
CA ASP A 308 2.93 3.48 -18.18
C ASP A 308 2.26 2.23 -17.58
N LYS A 309 1.99 2.30 -16.28
CA LYS A 309 1.27 1.28 -15.48
C LYS A 309 0.06 0.75 -16.23
N TRP A 310 -0.18 -0.55 -16.18
CA TRP A 310 -1.31 -1.19 -16.87
C TRP A 310 -2.65 -0.58 -16.44
N ARG A 311 -3.53 -0.30 -17.41
CA ARG A 311 -4.84 0.31 -17.19
C ARG A 311 -5.90 -0.37 -18.02
N LEU A 312 -7.13 -0.43 -17.51
CA LEU A 312 -8.28 -0.89 -18.29
C LEU A 312 -8.52 -0.03 -19.53
N ALA A 313 -8.18 1.26 -19.56
CA ALA A 313 -8.36 2.10 -20.74
C ALA A 313 -7.37 1.81 -21.88
N GLY A 314 -6.26 1.12 -21.60
CA GLY A 314 -5.20 0.85 -22.58
C GLY A 314 -3.88 1.55 -22.24
N ASN A 315 -2.82 1.06 -22.89
CA ASN A 315 -1.43 1.45 -22.65
C ASN A 315 -0.67 1.57 -23.97
N ARG A 316 0.48 2.23 -23.97
CA ARG A 316 1.34 2.34 -25.15
C ARG A 316 2.05 1.02 -25.38
N ARG A 317 1.89 0.42 -26.56
CA ARG A 317 2.54 -0.85 -26.91
C ARG A 317 4.02 -0.63 -27.20
N ASN A 318 4.87 -1.49 -26.64
CA ASN A 318 6.31 -1.52 -26.92
C ASN A 318 6.78 -2.95 -27.24
N SER A 319 6.94 -3.26 -28.53
CA SER A 319 7.32 -4.60 -29.01
C SER A 319 8.74 -5.02 -28.66
N SER A 320 9.58 -4.11 -28.15
CA SER A 320 10.93 -4.43 -27.68
C SER A 320 10.97 -4.93 -26.22
N LEU A 321 9.86 -4.82 -25.48
CA LEU A 321 9.72 -5.40 -24.16
C LEU A 321 9.35 -6.89 -24.26
N ALA A 322 9.91 -7.69 -23.36
CA ALA A 322 9.56 -9.10 -23.25
C ALA A 322 8.09 -9.26 -22.83
N ASN A 323 7.42 -10.25 -23.42
CA ASN A 323 6.04 -10.64 -23.10
C ASN A 323 4.98 -9.55 -23.28
N GLU A 324 5.28 -8.48 -24.03
CA GLU A 324 4.36 -7.35 -24.20
C GLU A 324 2.98 -7.80 -24.69
N GLU A 325 2.93 -8.67 -25.71
CA GLU A 325 1.68 -9.20 -26.24
C GLU A 325 0.88 -10.00 -25.20
N LEU A 326 1.55 -10.84 -24.42
CA LEU A 326 0.93 -11.58 -23.32
C LEU A 326 0.32 -10.60 -22.30
N CYS A 327 1.04 -9.55 -21.91
CA CYS A 327 0.53 -8.55 -20.98
C CYS A 327 -0.72 -7.83 -21.51
N PHE A 328 -0.76 -7.45 -22.79
CA PHE A 328 -1.97 -6.87 -23.41
C PHE A 328 -3.14 -7.87 -23.43
N ASN A 329 -2.87 -9.14 -23.70
CA ASN A 329 -3.88 -10.20 -23.65
C ASN A 329 -4.44 -10.39 -22.24
N LEU A 330 -3.59 -10.29 -21.21
CA LEU A 330 -3.99 -10.36 -19.80
C LEU A 330 -4.86 -9.16 -19.40
N VAL A 331 -4.53 -7.94 -19.83
CA VAL A 331 -5.40 -6.77 -19.61
C VAL A 331 -6.73 -6.92 -20.34
N ALA A 332 -6.72 -7.45 -21.57
CA ALA A 332 -7.94 -7.73 -22.31
C ALA A 332 -8.80 -8.82 -21.66
N ASP A 333 -8.20 -9.85 -21.07
CA ASP A 333 -8.91 -10.84 -20.26
C ASP A 333 -9.52 -10.21 -19.01
N LEU A 334 -8.78 -9.37 -18.28
CA LEU A 334 -9.31 -8.65 -17.12
C LEU A 334 -10.52 -7.79 -17.49
N ARG A 335 -10.50 -7.06 -18.60
CA ARG A 335 -11.64 -6.24 -19.06
C ARG A 335 -12.92 -7.04 -19.31
N LYS A 336 -12.81 -8.33 -19.62
CA LYS A 336 -13.99 -9.21 -19.78
C LYS A 336 -14.58 -9.62 -18.43
N ARG A 337 -13.78 -9.56 -17.36
CA ARG A 337 -14.13 -10.03 -16.02
C ARG A 337 -14.44 -8.88 -15.06
N TRP A 338 -13.85 -7.71 -15.26
CA TRP A 338 -13.98 -6.56 -14.37
C TRP A 338 -14.07 -5.27 -15.17
N ASP A 339 -15.07 -4.45 -14.84
CA ASP A 339 -15.38 -3.20 -15.53
C ASP A 339 -14.67 -1.99 -14.94
N GLY A 340 -13.94 -2.17 -13.83
CA GLY A 340 -13.21 -1.11 -13.15
C GLY A 340 -14.02 -0.38 -12.08
N VAL A 341 -15.25 -0.82 -11.79
CA VAL A 341 -16.08 -0.25 -10.72
C VAL A 341 -15.92 -1.11 -9.47
N LEU A 342 -15.57 -0.48 -8.35
CA LEU A 342 -15.45 -1.16 -7.06
C LEU A 342 -16.83 -1.55 -6.52
N TRP A 343 -16.89 -2.72 -5.88
CA TRP A 343 -18.10 -3.29 -5.27
C TRP A 343 -19.25 -3.56 -6.26
N HIS A 344 -18.94 -3.66 -7.55
CA HIS A 344 -19.87 -4.11 -8.58
C HIS A 344 -19.67 -5.60 -8.83
N ASN A 345 -20.70 -6.42 -8.57
CA ASN A 345 -20.59 -7.88 -8.63
C ASN A 345 -21.08 -8.40 -9.99
N LEU A 346 -20.17 -8.48 -10.97
CA LEU A 346 -20.49 -8.88 -12.34
C LEU A 346 -20.83 -10.38 -12.49
N ASP A 347 -20.41 -11.22 -11.55
CA ASP A 347 -20.61 -12.67 -11.61
C ASP A 347 -20.94 -13.22 -10.21
N PRO A 348 -22.16 -12.98 -9.69
CA PRO A 348 -22.55 -13.38 -8.34
C PRO A 348 -22.46 -14.89 -8.13
N THR A 349 -21.98 -15.29 -6.95
CA THR A 349 -22.05 -16.68 -6.48
C THR A 349 -23.50 -17.10 -6.23
N ALA A 350 -23.77 -18.41 -6.11
CA ALA A 350 -25.11 -18.91 -5.79
C ALA A 350 -25.68 -18.34 -4.47
N GLU A 351 -24.82 -18.13 -3.47
CA GLU A 351 -25.22 -17.50 -2.20
C GLU A 351 -25.58 -16.02 -2.40
N GLU A 352 -24.73 -15.25 -3.08
CA GLU A 352 -25.00 -13.85 -3.43
C GLU A 352 -26.29 -13.73 -4.25
N GLN A 353 -26.49 -14.64 -5.22
CA GLN A 353 -27.67 -14.69 -6.07
C GLN A 353 -28.96 -14.93 -5.27
N GLY A 354 -28.93 -15.81 -4.27
CA GLY A 354 -30.09 -16.02 -3.39
C GLY A 354 -30.47 -14.76 -2.59
N VAL A 355 -29.48 -13.98 -2.15
CA VAL A 355 -29.73 -12.69 -1.48
C VAL A 355 -30.27 -11.66 -2.47
N ILE A 356 -29.71 -11.58 -3.69
CA ILE A 356 -30.19 -10.70 -4.76
C ILE A 356 -31.66 -11.01 -5.07
N GLU A 357 -32.04 -12.28 -5.22
CA GLU A 357 -33.42 -12.70 -5.48
C GLU A 357 -34.37 -12.31 -4.34
N ALA A 358 -33.94 -12.46 -3.09
CA ALA A 358 -34.73 -12.07 -1.92
C ALA A 358 -34.99 -10.54 -1.85
N LEU A 359 -34.06 -9.73 -2.36
CA LEU A 359 -34.14 -8.27 -2.37
C LEU A 359 -34.82 -7.70 -3.63
N THR A 360 -34.75 -8.40 -4.75
CA THR A 360 -35.25 -7.90 -6.05
C THR A 360 -36.76 -7.65 -6.01
N GLY A 361 -37.16 -6.48 -6.50
CA GLY A 361 -38.55 -6.00 -6.54
C GLY A 361 -39.08 -5.46 -5.21
N ARG A 362 -38.35 -5.63 -4.10
CA ARG A 362 -38.76 -5.18 -2.77
C ARG A 362 -38.61 -3.67 -2.61
N ARG A 363 -39.44 -3.09 -1.74
CA ARG A 363 -39.38 -1.69 -1.33
C ARG A 363 -38.79 -1.57 0.07
N PHE A 364 -38.04 -0.52 0.29
CA PHE A 364 -37.40 -0.19 1.55
C PHE A 364 -37.59 1.30 1.84
N LEU A 365 -37.62 1.67 3.10
CA LEU A 365 -37.43 3.05 3.52
C LEU A 365 -35.93 3.28 3.67
N TYR A 366 -35.36 4.10 2.79
CA TYR A 366 -33.99 4.56 2.93
C TYR A 366 -33.98 5.81 3.80
N ARG A 367 -33.28 5.73 4.92
CA ARG A 367 -33.18 6.81 5.90
C ARG A 367 -31.72 7.19 6.09
N ARG A 368 -31.41 8.46 5.83
CA ARG A 368 -30.18 9.10 6.30
C ARG A 368 -30.45 9.67 7.67
N VAL A 369 -29.94 9.00 8.70
CA VAL A 369 -30.33 9.26 10.09
C VAL A 369 -30.05 10.72 10.45
N GLY A 370 -31.10 11.43 10.88
CA GLY A 370 -31.03 12.84 11.25
C GLY A 370 -31.09 13.83 10.07
N TYR A 371 -31.34 13.37 8.84
CA TYR A 371 -31.39 14.23 7.65
C TYR A 371 -32.70 14.08 6.86
N ASP A 372 -32.90 12.97 6.15
CA ASP A 372 -34.10 12.71 5.36
C ASP A 372 -34.39 11.21 5.25
N GLU A 373 -35.57 10.88 4.72
CA GLU A 373 -35.95 9.52 4.37
C GLU A 373 -36.83 9.50 3.13
N ARG A 374 -36.75 8.41 2.35
CA ARG A 374 -37.60 8.20 1.17
C ARG A 374 -37.77 6.72 0.85
N PRO A 375 -38.90 6.30 0.27
CA PRO A 375 -39.04 4.94 -0.22
C PRO A 375 -38.10 4.70 -1.41
N MET A 376 -37.50 3.52 -1.46
CA MET A 376 -36.64 3.06 -2.53
C MET A 376 -37.01 1.64 -2.95
N ARG A 377 -37.00 1.36 -4.25
CA ARG A 377 -37.24 0.02 -4.80
C ARG A 377 -35.98 -0.53 -5.45
N LEU A 378 -35.58 -1.73 -5.04
CA LEU A 378 -34.47 -2.46 -5.65
C LEU A 378 -35.01 -3.22 -6.87
N GLU A 379 -34.65 -2.81 -8.08
CA GLU A 379 -35.11 -3.41 -9.33
C GLU A 379 -34.15 -4.51 -9.81
N PRO A 380 -34.59 -5.40 -10.72
CA PRO A 380 -33.71 -6.36 -11.37
C PRO A 380 -32.46 -5.71 -11.99
N GLN A 381 -31.40 -6.52 -12.16
CA GLN A 381 -30.13 -6.09 -12.77
C GLN A 381 -29.41 -4.97 -11.98
N GLY A 382 -29.58 -4.95 -10.65
CA GLY A 382 -28.84 -4.05 -9.77
C GLY A 382 -29.22 -2.58 -9.92
N LYS A 383 -30.42 -2.27 -10.45
CA LYS A 383 -30.88 -0.88 -10.61
C LYS A 383 -31.70 -0.44 -9.40
N VAL A 384 -31.51 0.80 -8.94
CA VAL A 384 -32.46 1.44 -8.04
C VAL A 384 -33.56 2.12 -8.89
N GLY A 385 -34.81 1.76 -8.65
CA GLY A 385 -35.98 2.27 -9.37
C GLY A 385 -36.60 3.48 -8.67
N GLU A 386 -37.73 3.26 -8.00
CA GLU A 386 -38.35 4.24 -7.10
C GLU A 386 -37.30 4.80 -6.12
N GLY A 387 -37.33 6.11 -5.88
CA GLY A 387 -36.44 6.76 -4.91
C GLY A 387 -34.98 6.90 -5.34
N ALA A 388 -34.61 6.52 -6.57
CA ALA A 388 -33.25 6.68 -7.08
C ALA A 388 -32.82 8.15 -7.15
N ALA A 389 -31.65 8.45 -6.61
CA ALA A 389 -31.01 9.77 -6.69
C ALA A 389 -29.58 9.63 -7.24
N GLU A 390 -28.83 10.73 -7.33
CA GLU A 390 -27.47 10.72 -7.88
C GLU A 390 -26.54 9.73 -7.17
N CYS A 391 -26.65 9.63 -5.85
CA CYS A 391 -25.81 8.79 -5.00
C CYS A 391 -26.26 7.32 -4.98
N GLU A 392 -27.54 7.03 -5.25
CA GLU A 392 -28.11 5.68 -5.17
C GLU A 392 -28.78 5.32 -6.49
N ARG A 393 -27.95 5.01 -7.49
CA ARG A 393 -28.37 4.60 -8.84
C ARG A 393 -28.38 3.08 -9.00
N ARG A 394 -27.45 2.41 -8.33
CA ARG A 394 -27.26 0.96 -8.42
C ARG A 394 -27.23 0.31 -7.05
N TRP A 395 -27.46 -0.99 -7.05
CA TRP A 395 -27.29 -1.83 -5.88
C TRP A 395 -26.64 -3.16 -6.26
N ASP A 396 -25.79 -3.65 -5.37
CA ASP A 396 -24.99 -4.85 -5.54
C ASP A 396 -24.95 -5.64 -4.24
N VAL A 397 -24.76 -6.96 -4.32
CA VAL A 397 -24.56 -7.82 -3.15
C VAL A 397 -23.24 -8.55 -3.28
N ASN A 398 -22.44 -8.51 -2.22
CA ASN A 398 -21.25 -9.33 -2.07
C ASN A 398 -21.28 -10.09 -0.74
N ILE A 399 -20.69 -11.28 -0.72
CA ILE A 399 -20.39 -11.98 0.54
C ILE A 399 -18.96 -11.65 0.95
N ASP A 400 -18.80 -11.08 2.14
CA ASP A 400 -17.49 -10.83 2.76
C ASP A 400 -17.45 -11.35 4.19
N GLY A 401 -16.42 -12.13 4.52
CA GLY A 401 -16.30 -12.76 5.84
C GLY A 401 -17.52 -13.59 6.26
N GLY A 402 -18.24 -14.20 5.29
CA GLY A 402 -19.46 -14.97 5.53
C GLY A 402 -20.70 -14.12 5.81
N ARG A 403 -20.67 -12.82 5.53
CA ARG A 403 -21.80 -11.90 5.70
C ARG A 403 -22.17 -11.26 4.38
N ALA A 404 -23.48 -11.08 4.15
CA ALA A 404 -23.98 -10.32 3.02
C ALA A 404 -23.78 -8.82 3.23
N ILE A 405 -23.14 -8.18 2.25
CA ILE A 405 -22.97 -6.74 2.15
C ILE A 405 -23.82 -6.26 0.99
N LEU A 406 -24.84 -5.45 1.27
CA LEU A 406 -25.61 -4.72 0.27
C LEU A 406 -24.93 -3.38 0.03
N THR A 407 -24.46 -3.14 -1.19
CA THR A 407 -23.84 -1.88 -1.57
C THR A 407 -24.83 -1.05 -2.37
N LEU A 408 -25.08 0.19 -1.97
CA LEU A 408 -25.76 1.19 -2.80
C LEU A 408 -24.70 2.09 -3.43
N SER A 409 -24.84 2.37 -4.72
CA SER A 409 -23.77 2.97 -5.52
C SER A 409 -24.27 4.06 -6.46
N ARG A 410 -23.36 4.98 -6.76
CA ARG A 410 -23.38 5.76 -8.01
C ARG A 410 -23.07 4.83 -9.19
N LEU A 411 -22.96 5.40 -10.39
CA LEU A 411 -22.54 4.62 -11.56
C LEU A 411 -21.05 4.25 -11.52
N ASP A 412 -20.22 5.06 -10.86
CA ASP A 412 -18.76 4.97 -10.91
C ASP A 412 -18.10 4.50 -9.60
N ARG A 413 -18.81 4.58 -8.46
CA ARG A 413 -18.28 4.24 -7.14
C ARG A 413 -19.38 3.90 -6.12
N PRO A 414 -19.06 3.16 -5.04
CA PRO A 414 -20.01 2.89 -3.96
C PRO A 414 -20.33 4.15 -3.16
N THR A 415 -21.56 4.24 -2.66
CA THR A 415 -22.02 5.29 -1.75
C THR A 415 -22.05 4.80 -0.31
N CYS A 416 -22.60 3.61 -0.07
CA CYS A 416 -22.59 2.97 1.25
C CYS A 416 -22.55 1.45 1.14
N HIS A 417 -22.01 0.82 2.19
CA HIS A 417 -22.07 -0.62 2.42
C HIS A 417 -22.98 -0.87 3.62
N LEU A 418 -23.96 -1.75 3.44
CA LEU A 418 -24.99 -2.06 4.43
C LEU A 418 -24.91 -3.53 4.83
N GLN A 419 -25.05 -3.81 6.12
CA GLN A 419 -25.15 -5.17 6.67
C GLN A 419 -26.50 -5.37 7.32
N ARG A 420 -27.04 -6.58 7.18
CA ARG A 420 -28.33 -6.92 7.78
C ARG A 420 -28.17 -7.22 9.28
N ASN A 421 -28.96 -6.55 10.11
CA ASN A 421 -29.03 -6.79 11.55
C ASN A 421 -30.06 -7.90 11.88
N GLY A 422 -30.22 -8.20 13.18
CA GLY A 422 -31.14 -9.25 13.66
C GLY A 422 -32.62 -8.98 13.41
N ASP A 423 -33.00 -7.70 13.29
CA ASP A 423 -34.38 -7.25 13.03
C ASP A 423 -34.69 -7.19 11.52
N GLY A 424 -33.74 -7.59 10.68
CA GLY A 424 -33.88 -7.60 9.23
C GLY A 424 -33.65 -6.27 8.54
N ILE A 425 -33.25 -5.22 9.28
CA ILE A 425 -32.89 -3.90 8.77
C ILE A 425 -31.45 -3.95 8.26
N TRP A 426 -31.18 -3.25 7.16
CA TRP A 426 -29.84 -3.08 6.64
C TRP A 426 -29.25 -1.76 7.12
N GLU A 427 -28.09 -1.82 7.77
CA GLU A 427 -27.46 -0.66 8.42
C GLU A 427 -26.03 -0.44 7.92
N GLY A 428 -25.62 0.81 7.85
CA GLY A 428 -24.26 1.17 7.50
C GLY A 428 -24.03 2.67 7.53
N ARG A 429 -23.10 3.15 6.71
CA ARG A 429 -22.80 4.57 6.59
C ARG A 429 -22.33 4.93 5.19
N TRP A 430 -22.49 6.19 4.83
CA TRP A 430 -21.83 6.74 3.65
C TRP A 430 -20.31 6.62 3.77
N LEU A 431 -19.67 6.30 2.65
CA LEU A 431 -18.21 6.11 2.57
C LEU A 431 -17.48 7.45 2.42
N GLU A 432 -18.10 8.37 1.70
CA GLU A 432 -17.65 9.74 1.42
C GLU A 432 -18.65 10.74 2.02
N HIS A 433 -18.21 11.99 2.26
CA HIS A 433 -19.05 13.13 2.72
C HIS A 433 -19.89 12.90 3.98
N GLU A 434 -19.55 13.58 5.09
CA GLU A 434 -20.22 13.51 6.42
C GLU A 434 -20.31 12.11 7.06
N ARG A 435 -20.11 11.03 6.29
CA ARG A 435 -20.17 9.62 6.71
C ARG A 435 -21.43 9.31 7.51
N MET A 436 -22.55 9.88 7.07
CA MET A 436 -23.86 9.75 7.71
C MET A 436 -24.26 8.29 7.88
N SER A 437 -24.89 7.97 9.02
CA SER A 437 -25.49 6.67 9.29
C SER A 437 -26.71 6.44 8.39
N ILE A 438 -26.83 5.21 7.88
CA ILE A 438 -27.87 4.79 6.96
C ILE A 438 -28.64 3.62 7.56
N GLU A 439 -29.96 3.72 7.52
CA GLU A 439 -30.90 2.62 7.74
C GLU A 439 -31.67 2.35 6.45
N PHE A 440 -31.79 1.08 6.07
CA PHE A 440 -32.53 0.64 4.89
C PHE A 440 -33.52 -0.45 5.32
N ILE A 441 -34.72 0.03 5.66
CA ILE A 441 -35.72 -0.70 6.43
C ILE A 441 -36.71 -1.33 5.45
N PRO A 442 -36.95 -2.65 5.49
CA PRO A 442 -37.96 -3.29 4.64
C PRO A 442 -39.33 -2.63 4.85
N LEU A 443 -39.98 -2.21 3.77
CA LEU A 443 -41.38 -1.81 3.81
C LEU A 443 -42.22 -3.05 3.54
N GLU A 444 -43.27 -3.28 4.34
CA GLU A 444 -44.25 -4.33 4.03
C GLU A 444 -44.80 -4.10 2.61
N GLY A 445 -44.82 -5.18 1.84
CA GLY A 445 -45.19 -5.18 0.42
C GLY A 445 -46.69 -5.08 0.23
#